data_AF-A0A8K1G243-F1
#
_entry.id   AF-A0A8K1G243-F1
#
_cell.length_a   1.000
_cell.length_b   1.000
_cell.length_c   1.000
_cell.angle_alpha   90.00
_cell.angle_beta   90.00
_cell.angle_gamma   90.00
#
_symmetry.space_group_name_H-M   'P 1'
#
loop_
_entity.id
_entity.type
_entity.pdbx_description
1 polymer ?
#
loop_
_entity_poly.entity_id
_entity_poly.type
_entity_poly.pdbx_seq_one_letter_code
_entity_poly.pdbx_strand_id
1 'polypeptide(L)'
;MSAVRLLRALRWARAGPSARGLRTAAPRRAFAKELFLGALRKEEVFPYPEISNEELAEINQFVGPVEKFFNEEVDSKKIDQDAKIPPETLQGLKDLGLFGMQIPEEYGGLGLSNTMYARLGEITSLDGSIAVTLAAHQAIGLKGILIAGTEEQKAKYLPRLASGEHIAAFCLTEPGSGSDAASIQTRATLSKDGKHFLLNGSKVWISNGGLASIFTVFARTEVVDKDGQVKDKITAFIVERDFGGVTHGKPEDKLGIRGSNTCEVHFENTKVPIENVIGEVGGGFKVAMNILNSGRFSMGSASAGMIKKLIELTSEYACTRKQFNKKLSQFGLIQEKFCLMAVKAYVMESMAYLTAGMMDRPGFPDCSVEAAMVKVFSSEGAWACVSEALQILGGLGYMKDYPYERYLRDTRILLIFEGTNEILRMYIALTGMQHAGKILTDKIKAIKKGNVGVALGEFLTRVQDTLGRKVDLGLVGDRGVVHPSLQESAKKLEENVYYFGTTVRGLLSRFGKTIVEEQLVLKRVADVVINLYAMTAAISRASRSISIGLKNHDHETDQKKVGLM
;
A
#
# COMPACT_ATOMS: atom_id res chain seq x y z
N MET A 1 -8.46 -34.18 6.94
CA MET A 1 -9.25 -33.30 6.03
C MET A 1 -9.24 -31.90 6.66
N SER A 2 -8.60 -30.90 6.06
CA SER A 2 -8.47 -29.58 6.71
C SER A 2 -9.85 -28.88 6.81
N ALA A 3 -10.09 -28.14 7.89
CA ALA A 3 -11.33 -27.39 8.12
C ALA A 3 -11.69 -26.47 6.93
N VAL A 4 -10.67 -25.98 6.19
CA VAL A 4 -10.82 -25.14 5.00
C VAL A 4 -11.40 -25.91 3.80
N ARG A 5 -11.03 -27.19 3.60
CA ARG A 5 -11.66 -28.02 2.54
C ARG A 5 -13.14 -28.31 2.84
N LEU A 6 -13.49 -28.47 4.12
CA LEU A 6 -14.87 -28.67 4.54
C LEU A 6 -15.71 -27.38 4.39
N LEU A 7 -15.13 -26.22 4.72
CA LEU A 7 -15.73 -24.90 4.50
C LEU A 7 -15.94 -24.61 3.00
N ARG A 8 -14.96 -24.94 2.14
CA ARG A 8 -15.09 -24.84 0.68
C ARG A 8 -16.25 -25.68 0.13
N ALA A 9 -16.41 -26.91 0.63
CA ALA A 9 -17.48 -27.81 0.21
C ALA A 9 -18.88 -27.36 0.69
N LEU A 10 -18.98 -26.84 1.92
CA LEU A 10 -20.25 -26.33 2.49
C LEU A 10 -20.74 -25.05 1.82
N ARG A 11 -19.83 -24.23 1.26
CA ARG A 11 -20.16 -22.95 0.58
C ARG A 11 -20.70 -23.15 -0.84
N TRP A 12 -20.15 -24.12 -1.59
CA TRP A 12 -20.62 -24.49 -2.93
C TRP A 12 -22.08 -24.96 -2.95
N ALA A 13 -22.55 -25.56 -1.84
CA ALA A 13 -23.93 -25.99 -1.70
C ALA A 13 -24.93 -24.85 -1.40
N ARG A 14 -24.46 -23.62 -1.11
CA ARG A 14 -25.31 -22.48 -0.66
C ARG A 14 -25.22 -21.21 -1.50
N ALA A 15 -24.25 -21.08 -2.41
CA ALA A 15 -24.06 -19.85 -3.18
C ALA A 15 -24.57 -19.98 -4.63
N GLY A 16 -25.69 -19.33 -4.93
CA GLY A 16 -25.99 -18.92 -6.32
C GLY A 16 -25.00 -17.84 -6.78
N PRO A 17 -24.89 -17.58 -8.09
CA PRO A 17 -23.91 -16.66 -8.65
C PRO A 17 -24.19 -15.22 -8.21
N SER A 18 -23.51 -14.75 -7.16
CA SER A 18 -23.48 -13.35 -6.76
C SER A 18 -22.50 -12.61 -7.67
N ALA A 19 -22.93 -12.30 -8.88
CA ALA A 19 -22.21 -11.38 -9.75
C ALA A 19 -22.27 -9.98 -9.10
N ARG A 20 -21.16 -9.52 -8.51
CA ARG A 20 -20.95 -8.11 -8.16
C ARG A 20 -20.92 -7.31 -9.47
N GLY A 21 -22.09 -6.96 -9.99
CA GLY A 21 -22.24 -6.24 -11.25
C GLY A 21 -21.52 -4.89 -11.21
N LEU A 22 -20.72 -4.63 -12.24
CA LEU A 22 -20.09 -3.34 -12.53
C LEU A 22 -21.18 -2.28 -12.74
N ARG A 23 -21.64 -1.64 -11.66
CA ARG A 23 -22.45 -0.43 -11.74
C ARG A 23 -21.56 0.74 -12.13
N THR A 24 -21.81 1.32 -13.30
CA THR A 24 -21.16 2.54 -13.80
C THR A 24 -21.61 3.76 -12.99
N ALA A 25 -20.97 3.99 -11.84
CA ALA A 25 -21.05 5.27 -11.15
C ALA A 25 -20.13 6.29 -11.84
N ALA A 26 -20.47 7.58 -11.79
CA ALA A 26 -19.58 8.66 -12.24
C ALA A 26 -18.21 8.54 -11.52
N PRO A 27 -17.08 8.85 -12.18
CA PRO A 27 -15.77 8.75 -11.55
C PRO A 27 -15.73 9.64 -10.31
N ARG A 28 -15.67 9.02 -9.12
CA ARG A 28 -15.46 9.76 -7.88
C ARG A 28 -14.05 10.36 -7.90
N ARG A 29 -13.93 11.61 -7.45
CA ARG A 29 -12.66 12.36 -7.51
C ARG A 29 -11.73 11.90 -6.40
N ALA A 30 -10.42 11.84 -6.69
CA ALA A 30 -9.39 11.47 -5.70
C ALA A 30 -9.35 12.47 -4.53
N PHE A 31 -9.51 11.99 -3.29
CA PHE A 31 -9.58 12.82 -2.09
C PHE A 31 -8.27 13.60 -1.87
N ALA A 32 -7.13 12.92 -1.92
CA ALA A 32 -5.83 13.50 -1.66
C ALA A 32 -5.47 14.63 -2.64
N LYS A 33 -5.88 14.50 -3.91
CA LYS A 33 -5.63 15.53 -4.93
C LYS A 33 -6.40 16.81 -4.64
N GLU A 34 -7.59 16.72 -4.05
CA GLU A 34 -8.40 17.90 -3.71
C GLU A 34 -7.81 18.67 -2.50
N LEU A 35 -7.03 18.02 -1.63
CA LEU A 35 -6.31 18.71 -0.55
C LEU A 35 -5.33 19.77 -1.09
N PHE A 36 -4.71 19.52 -2.26
CA PHE A 36 -3.82 20.50 -2.91
C PHE A 36 -4.56 21.76 -3.41
N LEU A 37 -5.89 21.71 -3.47
CA LEU A 37 -6.74 22.87 -3.77
C LEU A 37 -7.21 23.60 -2.50
N GLY A 38 -6.85 23.10 -1.31
CA GLY A 38 -7.40 23.55 -0.03
C GLY A 38 -8.85 23.11 0.18
N ALA A 39 -9.26 22.01 -0.46
CA ALA A 39 -10.61 21.47 -0.38
C ALA A 39 -10.63 20.10 0.30
N LEU A 40 -11.62 19.87 1.17
CA LEU A 40 -11.80 18.61 1.86
C LEU A 40 -13.10 17.95 1.37
N ARG A 41 -12.97 16.86 0.61
CA ARG A 41 -14.11 16.06 0.12
C ARG A 41 -14.58 15.09 1.19
N LYS A 42 -15.29 15.61 2.19
CA LYS A 42 -15.67 14.86 3.39
C LYS A 42 -16.50 13.62 3.08
N GLU A 43 -17.27 13.62 2.00
CA GLU A 43 -18.09 12.47 1.58
C GLU A 43 -17.24 11.25 1.16
N GLU A 44 -15.96 11.47 0.84
CA GLU A 44 -15.05 10.38 0.49
C GLU A 44 -14.41 9.74 1.72
N VAL A 45 -14.44 10.39 2.89
CA VAL A 45 -13.68 9.95 4.08
C VAL A 45 -14.50 9.94 5.37
N PHE A 46 -15.72 10.47 5.38
CA PHE A 46 -16.68 10.44 6.49
C PHE A 46 -18.06 9.94 6.03
N PRO A 47 -18.73 9.05 6.80
CA PRO A 47 -18.17 8.34 7.95
C PRO A 47 -17.00 7.44 7.53
N TYR A 48 -16.21 7.01 8.52
CA TYR A 48 -15.13 6.04 8.28
C TYR A 48 -15.72 4.77 7.64
N PRO A 49 -15.08 4.20 6.59
CA PRO A 49 -15.67 3.09 5.85
C PRO A 49 -15.88 1.85 6.72
N GLU A 50 -16.96 1.12 6.43
CA GLU A 50 -17.33 -0.11 7.09
C GLU A 50 -17.60 -1.21 6.05
N ILE A 51 -17.32 -2.45 6.42
CA ILE A 51 -17.71 -3.64 5.64
C ILE A 51 -19.08 -4.13 6.10
N SER A 52 -19.74 -4.93 5.28
CA SER A 52 -21.03 -5.51 5.68
C SER A 52 -20.88 -6.57 6.78
N ASN A 53 -21.98 -6.91 7.45
CA ASN A 53 -21.98 -7.99 8.45
C ASN A 53 -21.63 -9.35 7.82
N GLU A 54 -21.99 -9.56 6.56
CA GLU A 54 -21.63 -10.77 5.80
C GLU A 54 -20.12 -10.83 5.55
N GLU A 55 -19.52 -9.73 5.08
CA GLU A 55 -18.06 -9.65 4.89
C GLU A 55 -17.31 -9.80 6.23
N LEU A 56 -17.85 -9.24 7.32
CA LEU A 56 -17.29 -9.42 8.67
C LEU A 56 -17.37 -10.89 9.13
N ALA A 57 -18.51 -11.55 8.94
CA ALA A 57 -18.67 -12.95 9.29
C ALA A 57 -17.75 -13.85 8.45
N GLU A 58 -17.55 -13.51 7.17
CA GLU A 58 -16.65 -14.22 6.27
C GLU A 58 -15.19 -14.08 6.70
N ILE A 59 -14.68 -12.87 6.92
CA ILE A 59 -13.27 -12.68 7.28
C ILE A 59 -12.92 -13.35 8.61
N ASN A 60 -13.86 -13.35 9.57
CA ASN A 60 -13.67 -14.00 10.87
C ASN A 60 -13.50 -15.53 10.77
N GLN A 61 -13.98 -16.17 9.70
CA GLN A 61 -13.73 -17.60 9.45
C GLN A 61 -12.27 -17.89 9.12
N PHE A 62 -11.54 -16.89 8.58
CA PHE A 62 -10.11 -17.01 8.24
C PHE A 62 -9.21 -16.51 9.37
N VAL A 63 -9.60 -15.44 10.07
CA VAL A 63 -8.79 -14.81 11.12
C VAL A 63 -8.33 -15.83 12.17
N GLY A 64 -9.26 -16.58 12.78
CA GLY A 64 -8.92 -17.52 13.85
C GLY A 64 -7.92 -18.62 13.42
N PRO A 65 -8.18 -19.36 12.32
CA PRO A 65 -7.23 -20.34 11.80
C PRO A 65 -5.86 -19.76 11.42
N VAL A 66 -5.83 -18.57 10.81
CA VAL A 66 -4.57 -17.93 10.42
C VAL A 66 -3.80 -17.46 11.66
N GLU A 67 -4.45 -16.83 12.63
CA GLU A 67 -3.81 -16.45 13.91
C GLU A 67 -3.25 -17.68 14.63
N LYS A 68 -4.02 -18.77 14.67
CA LYS A 68 -3.55 -20.03 15.26
C LYS A 68 -2.28 -20.54 14.58
N PHE A 69 -2.27 -20.61 13.25
CA PHE A 69 -1.11 -21.07 12.48
C PHE A 69 0.13 -20.21 12.74
N PHE A 70 -0.01 -18.89 12.75
CA PHE A 70 1.11 -17.99 13.01
C PHE A 70 1.62 -18.03 14.46
N ASN A 71 0.76 -18.34 15.43
CA ASN A 71 1.15 -18.43 16.84
C ASN A 71 1.71 -19.80 17.24
N GLU A 72 1.24 -20.89 16.62
CA GLU A 72 1.56 -22.26 17.05
C GLU A 72 2.52 -22.99 16.10
N GLU A 73 2.52 -22.67 14.80
CA GLU A 73 3.24 -23.46 13.79
C GLU A 73 4.38 -22.69 13.09
N VAL A 74 4.30 -21.35 13.03
CA VAL A 74 5.35 -20.53 12.39
C VAL A 74 6.52 -20.30 13.35
N ASP A 75 7.69 -20.86 13.01
CA ASP A 75 8.96 -20.57 13.68
C ASP A 75 9.75 -19.49 12.94
N SER A 76 9.44 -18.23 13.23
CA SER A 76 10.13 -17.08 12.63
C SER A 76 11.62 -16.99 12.99
N LYS A 77 12.08 -17.60 14.08
CA LYS A 77 13.52 -17.60 14.44
C LYS A 77 14.26 -18.54 13.51
N LYS A 78 13.71 -19.74 13.30
CA LYS A 78 14.26 -20.72 12.35
C LYS A 78 14.23 -20.21 10.92
N ILE A 79 13.14 -19.57 10.48
CA ILE A 79 13.04 -18.96 9.14
C ILE A 79 14.19 -17.97 8.88
N ASP A 80 14.50 -17.11 9.85
CA ASP A 80 15.58 -16.11 9.74
C ASP A 80 16.99 -16.74 9.81
N GLN A 81 17.19 -17.74 10.68
CA GLN A 81 18.47 -18.44 10.83
C GLN A 81 18.82 -19.27 9.59
N ASP A 82 17.85 -20.01 9.06
CA ASP A 82 18.02 -20.88 7.89
C ASP A 82 17.94 -20.11 6.57
N ALA A 83 17.58 -18.81 6.62
CA ALA A 83 17.35 -17.94 5.46
C ALA A 83 16.42 -18.56 4.39
N LYS A 84 15.41 -19.31 4.84
CA LYS A 84 14.39 -19.91 3.99
C LYS A 84 13.10 -20.18 4.78
N ILE A 85 11.96 -20.13 4.11
CA ILE A 85 10.69 -20.62 4.67
C ILE A 85 10.66 -22.15 4.54
N PRO A 86 10.45 -22.92 5.62
CA PRO A 86 10.35 -24.36 5.57
C PRO A 86 9.20 -24.84 4.66
N PRO A 87 9.36 -25.97 3.93
CA PRO A 87 8.31 -26.50 3.05
C PRO A 87 6.97 -26.74 3.77
N GLU A 88 7.01 -27.20 5.02
CA GLU A 88 5.84 -27.44 5.86
C GLU A 88 5.07 -26.14 6.16
N THR A 89 5.79 -25.07 6.51
CA THR A 89 5.19 -23.74 6.71
C THR A 89 4.60 -23.22 5.40
N LEU A 90 5.32 -23.36 4.29
CA LEU A 90 4.85 -22.96 2.98
C LEU A 90 3.57 -23.72 2.58
N GLN A 91 3.50 -25.02 2.87
CA GLN A 91 2.32 -25.83 2.63
C GLN A 91 1.13 -25.39 3.51
N GLY A 92 1.37 -25.08 4.78
CA GLY A 92 0.33 -24.53 5.67
C GLY A 92 -0.28 -23.22 5.14
N LEU A 93 0.56 -22.31 4.61
CA LEU A 93 0.10 -21.09 3.96
C LEU A 93 -0.77 -21.37 2.72
N LYS A 94 -0.43 -22.39 1.92
CA LYS A 94 -1.23 -22.83 0.77
C LYS A 94 -2.56 -23.44 1.20
N ASP A 95 -2.55 -24.30 2.22
CA ASP A 95 -3.74 -24.98 2.73
C ASP A 95 -4.75 -24.01 3.35
N LEU A 96 -4.27 -22.90 3.91
CA LEU A 96 -5.08 -21.77 4.39
C LEU A 96 -5.60 -20.87 3.26
N GLY A 97 -5.14 -21.04 2.02
CA GLY A 97 -5.54 -20.25 0.87
C GLY A 97 -4.87 -18.87 0.76
N LEU A 98 -3.78 -18.63 1.51
CA LEU A 98 -3.15 -17.30 1.61
C LEU A 98 -2.42 -16.84 0.34
N PHE A 99 -2.20 -17.74 -0.62
CA PHE A 99 -1.70 -17.39 -1.96
C PHE A 99 -2.80 -16.78 -2.86
N GLY A 100 -4.07 -17.07 -2.60
CA GLY A 100 -5.20 -16.66 -3.43
C GLY A 100 -6.14 -15.65 -2.78
N MET A 101 -5.69 -14.82 -1.83
CA MET A 101 -6.61 -14.00 -1.02
C MET A 101 -7.52 -13.08 -1.85
N GLN A 102 -6.97 -12.36 -2.81
CA GLN A 102 -7.74 -11.43 -3.66
C GLN A 102 -8.11 -12.01 -5.04
N ILE A 103 -7.76 -13.27 -5.32
CA ILE A 103 -8.17 -13.90 -6.58
C ILE A 103 -9.68 -14.21 -6.48
N PRO A 104 -10.48 -13.90 -7.53
CA PRO A 104 -11.91 -14.21 -7.52
C PRO A 104 -12.19 -15.69 -7.27
N GLU A 105 -13.31 -15.99 -6.61
CA GLU A 105 -13.70 -17.36 -6.27
C GLU A 105 -13.88 -18.26 -7.50
N GLU A 106 -14.34 -17.72 -8.63
CA GLU A 106 -14.48 -18.44 -9.91
C GLU A 106 -13.13 -18.99 -10.42
N TYR A 107 -12.03 -18.37 -10.01
CA TYR A 107 -10.66 -18.81 -10.29
C TYR A 107 -10.02 -19.51 -9.08
N GLY A 108 -10.81 -19.99 -8.12
CA GLY A 108 -10.34 -20.80 -6.98
C GLY A 108 -9.68 -20.02 -5.83
N GLY A 109 -9.72 -18.69 -5.87
CA GLY A 109 -9.26 -17.82 -4.78
C GLY A 109 -10.28 -17.64 -3.65
N LEU A 110 -9.98 -16.71 -2.73
CA LEU A 110 -10.85 -16.37 -1.61
C LEU A 110 -11.77 -15.17 -1.89
N GLY A 111 -11.55 -14.42 -2.98
CA GLY A 111 -12.40 -13.30 -3.36
C GLY A 111 -12.41 -12.12 -2.37
N LEU A 112 -11.40 -12.00 -1.51
CA LEU A 112 -11.38 -11.01 -0.43
C LEU A 112 -11.29 -9.58 -0.99
N SER A 113 -12.06 -8.67 -0.38
CA SER A 113 -11.94 -7.22 -0.61
C SER A 113 -10.57 -6.70 -0.13
N ASN A 114 -10.22 -5.46 -0.49
CA ASN A 114 -9.00 -4.83 -0.01
C ASN A 114 -9.00 -4.69 1.51
N THR A 115 -10.17 -4.41 2.10
CA THR A 115 -10.35 -4.32 3.55
C THR A 115 -10.13 -5.67 4.25
N MET A 116 -10.66 -6.76 3.70
CA MET A 116 -10.45 -8.11 4.23
C MET A 116 -9.00 -8.58 4.03
N TYR A 117 -8.39 -8.26 2.89
CA TYR A 117 -6.97 -8.48 2.64
C TYR A 117 -6.09 -7.74 3.66
N ALA A 118 -6.41 -6.48 3.97
CA ALA A 118 -5.70 -5.70 4.99
C ALA A 118 -5.73 -6.39 6.37
N ARG A 119 -6.87 -7.00 6.74
CA ARG A 119 -7.06 -7.70 8.03
C ARG A 119 -6.19 -8.94 8.16
N LEU A 120 -6.09 -9.74 7.10
CA LEU A 120 -5.16 -10.88 7.10
C LEU A 120 -3.71 -10.40 7.06
N GLY A 121 -3.43 -9.27 6.39
CA GLY A 121 -2.12 -8.63 6.36
C GLY A 121 -1.57 -8.27 7.75
N GLU A 122 -2.42 -7.92 8.71
CA GLU A 122 -2.01 -7.69 10.10
C GLU A 122 -1.47 -8.95 10.81
N ILE A 123 -1.94 -10.13 10.40
CA ILE A 123 -1.53 -11.41 10.99
C ILE A 123 -0.32 -11.96 10.24
N THR A 124 -0.34 -11.89 8.91
CA THR A 124 0.77 -12.43 8.11
C THR A 124 2.07 -11.64 8.30
N SER A 125 1.98 -10.37 8.70
CA SER A 125 3.13 -9.52 9.02
C SER A 125 3.83 -9.84 10.33
N LEU A 126 3.32 -10.78 11.13
CA LEU A 126 4.01 -11.28 12.32
C LEU A 126 5.37 -11.93 11.95
N ASP A 127 5.50 -12.42 10.72
CA ASP A 127 6.77 -12.82 10.11
C ASP A 127 7.03 -12.03 8.80
N GLY A 128 8.09 -11.23 8.79
CA GLY A 128 8.42 -10.38 7.65
C GLY A 128 8.76 -11.16 6.37
N SER A 129 9.35 -12.35 6.49
CA SER A 129 9.73 -13.17 5.34
C SER A 129 8.51 -13.79 4.66
N ILE A 130 7.55 -14.29 5.45
CA ILE A 130 6.27 -14.80 4.96
C ILE A 130 5.46 -13.67 4.33
N ALA A 131 5.34 -12.52 5.01
CA ALA A 131 4.60 -11.37 4.50
C ALA A 131 5.11 -10.92 3.13
N VAL A 132 6.43 -10.79 2.96
CA VAL A 132 7.03 -10.41 1.67
C VAL A 132 6.84 -11.48 0.61
N THR A 133 6.94 -12.77 0.95
CA THR A 133 6.73 -13.87 0.01
C THR A 133 5.30 -13.85 -0.55
N LEU A 134 4.31 -13.68 0.34
CA LEU A 134 2.89 -13.61 -0.03
C LEU A 134 2.57 -12.33 -0.81
N ALA A 135 3.10 -11.17 -0.39
CA ALA A 135 2.91 -9.91 -1.09
C ALA A 135 3.55 -9.92 -2.49
N ALA A 136 4.78 -10.43 -2.62
CA ALA A 136 5.47 -10.57 -3.89
C ALA A 136 4.68 -11.45 -4.88
N HIS A 137 4.03 -12.51 -4.38
CA HIS A 137 3.15 -13.35 -5.18
C HIS A 137 1.88 -12.60 -5.62
N GLN A 138 1.12 -12.03 -4.68
CA GLN A 138 -0.26 -11.59 -4.97
C GLN A 138 -0.47 -10.09 -5.15
N ALA A 139 0.25 -9.26 -4.38
CA ALA A 139 0.12 -7.81 -4.45
C ALA A 139 0.77 -7.26 -5.73
N ILE A 140 1.83 -7.92 -6.22
CA ILE A 140 2.57 -7.50 -7.41
C ILE A 140 2.75 -8.60 -8.47
N GLY A 141 3.12 -9.82 -8.10
CA GLY A 141 3.53 -10.87 -9.04
C GLY A 141 2.45 -11.30 -10.02
N LEU A 142 1.25 -11.61 -9.52
CA LEU A 142 0.08 -11.96 -10.35
C LEU A 142 -0.85 -10.78 -10.64
N LYS A 143 -0.64 -9.63 -9.98
CA LYS A 143 -1.59 -8.52 -9.99
C LYS A 143 -1.86 -7.99 -11.40
N GLY A 144 -0.86 -8.01 -12.28
CA GLY A 144 -1.03 -7.62 -13.69
C GLY A 144 -2.09 -8.45 -14.41
N ILE A 145 -2.13 -9.77 -14.16
CA ILE A 145 -3.13 -10.69 -14.72
C ILE A 145 -4.52 -10.33 -14.19
N LEU A 146 -4.65 -10.04 -12.89
CA LEU A 146 -5.93 -9.66 -12.29
C LEU A 146 -6.51 -8.37 -12.87
N ILE A 147 -5.69 -7.32 -13.03
CA ILE A 147 -6.19 -5.97 -13.36
C ILE A 147 -6.15 -5.64 -14.85
N ALA A 148 -5.35 -6.36 -15.64
CA ALA A 148 -5.12 -6.04 -17.05
C ALA A 148 -5.02 -7.29 -17.94
N GLY A 149 -5.20 -8.50 -17.39
CA GLY A 149 -5.21 -9.73 -18.18
C GLY A 149 -6.53 -9.97 -18.89
N THR A 150 -6.48 -10.70 -20.01
CA THR A 150 -7.69 -11.18 -20.71
C THR A 150 -8.36 -12.31 -19.92
N GLU A 151 -9.60 -12.66 -20.26
CA GLU A 151 -10.30 -13.77 -19.60
C GLU A 151 -9.58 -15.10 -19.83
N GLU A 152 -8.97 -15.32 -20.99
CA GLU A 152 -8.18 -16.51 -21.30
C GLU A 152 -6.93 -16.59 -20.42
N GLN A 153 -6.23 -15.46 -20.23
CA GLN A 153 -5.08 -15.39 -19.32
C GLN A 153 -5.51 -15.66 -17.88
N LYS A 154 -6.61 -15.05 -17.43
CA LYS A 154 -7.14 -15.26 -16.08
C LYS A 154 -7.50 -16.72 -15.84
N ALA A 155 -8.27 -17.33 -16.73
CA ALA A 155 -8.67 -18.73 -16.66
C ALA A 155 -7.46 -19.69 -16.69
N LYS A 156 -6.43 -19.39 -17.48
CA LYS A 156 -5.22 -20.21 -17.58
C LYS A 156 -4.36 -20.15 -16.30
N TYR A 157 -4.12 -18.96 -15.75
CA TYR A 157 -3.09 -18.79 -14.72
C TYR A 157 -3.63 -18.69 -13.29
N LEU A 158 -4.76 -18.00 -13.07
CA LEU A 158 -5.23 -17.68 -11.72
C LEU A 158 -5.55 -18.92 -10.85
N PRO A 159 -6.13 -20.03 -11.37
CA PRO A 159 -6.41 -21.21 -10.54
C PRO A 159 -5.18 -21.82 -9.86
N ARG A 160 -4.07 -21.96 -10.60
CA ARG A 160 -2.81 -22.52 -10.08
C ARG A 160 -2.05 -21.53 -9.20
N LEU A 161 -2.24 -20.24 -9.45
CA LEU A 161 -1.72 -19.19 -8.57
C LEU A 161 -2.48 -19.15 -7.24
N ALA A 162 -3.82 -19.27 -7.28
CA ALA A 162 -4.67 -19.25 -6.08
C ALA A 162 -4.38 -20.40 -5.11
N SER A 163 -4.05 -21.58 -5.61
CA SER A 163 -3.66 -22.73 -4.78
C SER A 163 -2.21 -22.63 -4.26
N GLY A 164 -1.39 -21.73 -4.81
CA GLY A 164 0.05 -21.68 -4.58
C GLY A 164 0.81 -22.86 -5.20
N GLU A 165 0.18 -23.64 -6.09
CA GLU A 165 0.88 -24.63 -6.93
C GLU A 165 1.93 -23.91 -7.79
N HIS A 166 1.53 -22.78 -8.38
CA HIS A 166 2.43 -21.82 -8.99
C HIS A 166 2.65 -20.63 -8.06
N ILE A 167 3.91 -20.29 -7.84
CA ILE A 167 4.30 -19.03 -7.19
C ILE A 167 4.63 -18.01 -8.29
N ALA A 168 4.34 -16.74 -7.99
CA ALA A 168 4.53 -15.63 -8.91
C ALA A 168 5.60 -14.68 -8.39
N ALA A 169 6.28 -14.02 -9.33
CA ALA A 169 7.26 -12.98 -9.06
C ALA A 169 7.05 -11.78 -10.00
N PHE A 170 7.42 -10.60 -9.52
CA PHE A 170 7.33 -9.34 -10.26
C PHE A 170 8.72 -8.90 -10.71
N CYS A 171 8.96 -8.84 -12.02
CA CYS A 171 10.26 -8.70 -12.66
C CYS A 171 10.41 -7.33 -13.34
N LEU A 172 10.70 -6.29 -12.55
CA LEU A 172 10.88 -4.93 -13.05
C LEU A 172 12.34 -4.45 -12.93
N THR A 173 12.88 -4.45 -11.72
CA THR A 173 14.17 -3.87 -11.35
C THR A 173 15.34 -4.53 -12.07
N GLU A 174 16.30 -3.69 -12.48
CA GLU A 174 17.54 -4.07 -13.13
C GLU A 174 18.73 -3.40 -12.44
N PRO A 175 19.97 -3.90 -12.62
CA PRO A 175 21.15 -3.28 -12.00
C PRO A 175 21.29 -1.77 -12.26
N GLY A 176 20.88 -1.31 -13.45
CA GLY A 176 20.89 0.11 -13.84
C GLY A 176 19.57 0.86 -13.59
N SER A 177 18.50 0.18 -13.17
CA SER A 177 17.14 0.76 -13.13
C SER A 177 16.36 0.26 -11.91
N GLY A 178 16.32 1.11 -10.88
CA GLY A 178 15.48 0.94 -9.68
C GLY A 178 14.31 1.92 -9.68
N SER A 179 14.51 3.08 -9.05
CA SER A 179 13.51 4.16 -8.97
C SER A 179 13.07 4.66 -10.35
N ASP A 180 14.01 4.76 -11.29
CA ASP A 180 13.73 5.09 -12.69
C ASP A 180 13.35 3.83 -13.46
N ALA A 181 12.14 3.33 -13.21
CA ALA A 181 11.63 2.15 -13.89
C ALA A 181 11.46 2.33 -15.43
N ALA A 182 11.48 3.58 -15.91
CA ALA A 182 11.36 3.86 -17.34
C ALA A 182 12.68 3.61 -18.09
N SER A 183 13.82 3.48 -17.40
CA SER A 183 15.14 3.26 -18.02
C SER A 183 15.57 1.80 -18.15
N ILE A 184 14.72 0.83 -17.84
CA ILE A 184 15.02 -0.60 -17.99
C ILE A 184 15.55 -0.94 -19.40
N GLN A 185 16.40 -1.95 -19.50
CA GLN A 185 17.13 -2.36 -20.71
C GLN A 185 16.78 -3.76 -21.20
N THR A 186 16.16 -4.62 -20.37
CA THR A 186 15.63 -5.93 -20.82
C THR A 186 14.76 -5.73 -22.05
N ARG A 187 14.99 -6.52 -23.11
CA ARG A 187 14.37 -6.33 -24.43
C ARG A 187 13.58 -7.57 -24.86
N ALA A 188 12.43 -7.32 -25.47
CA ALA A 188 11.58 -8.31 -26.10
C ALA A 188 11.44 -7.95 -27.59
N THR A 189 12.05 -8.75 -28.47
CA THR A 189 12.01 -8.53 -29.92
C THR A 189 10.98 -9.45 -30.56
N LEU A 190 10.05 -8.90 -31.34
CA LEU A 190 9.04 -9.70 -32.04
C LEU A 190 9.72 -10.64 -33.05
N SER A 191 9.33 -11.91 -33.07
CA SER A 191 9.84 -12.90 -34.01
C SER A 191 9.43 -12.55 -35.46
N LYS A 192 10.20 -13.01 -36.44
CA LYS A 192 9.92 -12.77 -37.86
C LYS A 192 8.55 -13.28 -38.31
N ASP A 193 8.06 -14.35 -37.69
CA ASP A 193 6.75 -14.94 -37.96
C ASP A 193 5.61 -14.28 -37.15
N GLY A 194 5.93 -13.31 -36.29
CA GLY A 194 4.95 -12.56 -35.48
C GLY A 194 4.28 -13.37 -34.37
N LYS A 195 4.74 -14.59 -34.07
CA LYS A 195 4.07 -15.50 -33.12
C LYS A 195 4.53 -15.37 -31.67
N HIS A 196 5.74 -14.87 -31.44
CA HIS A 196 6.30 -14.73 -30.10
C HIS A 196 7.29 -13.58 -30.02
N PHE A 197 7.61 -13.15 -28.81
CA PHE A 197 8.74 -12.29 -28.52
C PHE A 197 9.93 -13.13 -28.07
N LEU A 198 11.14 -12.74 -28.48
CA LEU A 198 12.39 -13.22 -27.92
C LEU A 198 12.84 -12.26 -26.82
N LEU A 199 12.71 -12.71 -25.58
CA LEU A 199 13.05 -11.94 -24.37
C LEU A 199 14.50 -12.19 -23.97
N ASN A 200 15.26 -11.11 -23.80
CA ASN A 200 16.65 -11.11 -23.37
C ASN A 200 16.92 -10.02 -22.32
N GLY A 201 17.56 -10.40 -21.23
CA GLY A 201 17.97 -9.46 -20.18
C GLY A 201 18.10 -10.11 -18.81
N SER A 202 18.32 -9.28 -17.80
CA SER A 202 18.46 -9.71 -16.41
C SER A 202 17.72 -8.77 -15.49
N LYS A 203 17.07 -9.34 -14.48
CA LYS A 203 16.38 -8.64 -13.40
C LYS A 203 17.09 -8.92 -12.09
N VAL A 204 17.11 -7.95 -11.18
CA VAL A 204 17.84 -8.03 -9.90
C VAL A 204 16.90 -7.84 -8.72
N TRP A 205 17.22 -8.50 -7.61
CA TRP A 205 16.48 -8.46 -6.35
C TRP A 205 15.00 -8.84 -6.50
N ILE A 206 14.74 -9.87 -7.30
CA ILE A 206 13.38 -10.35 -7.54
C ILE A 206 12.95 -11.24 -6.38
N SER A 207 11.99 -10.73 -5.59
CA SER A 207 11.32 -11.53 -4.57
C SER A 207 10.62 -12.73 -5.22
N ASN A 208 10.77 -13.90 -4.62
CA ASN A 208 10.34 -15.19 -5.16
C ASN A 208 11.04 -15.62 -6.46
N GLY A 209 12.07 -14.92 -6.94
CA GLY A 209 12.71 -15.21 -8.24
C GLY A 209 13.22 -16.65 -8.40
N GLY A 210 13.66 -17.29 -7.31
CA GLY A 210 14.09 -18.69 -7.27
C GLY A 210 12.99 -19.69 -6.93
N LEU A 211 11.79 -19.23 -6.59
CA LEU A 211 10.63 -20.06 -6.25
C LEU A 211 9.53 -20.02 -7.33
N ALA A 212 9.46 -18.92 -8.08
CA ALA A 212 8.36 -18.65 -8.98
C ALA A 212 8.42 -19.53 -10.24
N SER A 213 7.24 -19.94 -10.68
CA SER A 213 6.99 -20.56 -11.99
C SER A 213 6.42 -19.55 -12.98
N ILE A 214 5.81 -18.47 -12.49
CA ILE A 214 5.17 -17.42 -13.29
C ILE A 214 5.79 -16.07 -12.96
N PHE A 215 6.14 -15.29 -13.98
CA PHE A 215 6.73 -13.97 -13.83
C PHE A 215 5.89 -12.94 -14.56
N THR A 216 5.58 -11.82 -13.90
CA THR A 216 5.20 -10.60 -14.62
C THR A 216 6.48 -9.85 -14.97
N VAL A 217 6.90 -9.88 -16.24
CA VAL A 217 8.16 -9.31 -16.72
C VAL A 217 7.91 -8.03 -17.51
N PHE A 218 8.70 -7.00 -17.25
CA PHE A 218 8.69 -5.75 -18.02
C PHE A 218 9.92 -5.66 -18.91
N ALA A 219 9.69 -5.44 -20.21
CA ALA A 219 10.75 -5.36 -21.20
C ALA A 219 10.45 -4.28 -22.25
N ARG A 220 11.50 -3.71 -22.85
CA ARG A 220 11.38 -2.83 -24.01
C ARG A 220 10.98 -3.62 -25.24
N THR A 221 10.01 -3.07 -25.97
CA THR A 221 9.57 -3.52 -27.29
C THR A 221 9.57 -2.32 -28.23
N GLU A 222 9.95 -2.55 -29.48
CA GLU A 222 9.76 -1.56 -30.54
C GLU A 222 8.26 -1.44 -30.85
N VAL A 223 7.75 -0.21 -30.83
CA VAL A 223 6.35 0.10 -31.12
C VAL A 223 6.29 1.20 -32.16
N VAL A 224 5.52 0.99 -33.23
CA VAL A 224 5.19 2.03 -34.20
C VAL A 224 4.16 2.96 -33.56
N ASP A 225 4.55 4.20 -33.28
CA ASP A 225 3.67 5.21 -32.71
C ASP A 225 2.70 5.77 -33.76
N LYS A 226 1.70 6.56 -33.33
CA LYS A 226 0.68 7.14 -34.23
C LYS A 226 1.27 7.97 -35.38
N ASP A 227 2.44 8.56 -35.16
CA ASP A 227 3.15 9.38 -36.15
C ASP A 227 4.04 8.54 -37.10
N GLY A 228 3.90 7.21 -37.08
CA GLY A 228 4.68 6.27 -37.89
C GLY A 228 6.11 6.01 -37.40
N GLN A 229 6.53 6.68 -36.32
CA GLN A 229 7.88 6.56 -35.77
C GLN A 229 8.01 5.33 -34.87
N VAL A 230 9.08 4.55 -35.05
CA VAL A 230 9.42 3.43 -34.17
C VAL A 230 10.00 3.99 -32.87
N LYS A 231 9.40 3.62 -31.73
CA LYS A 231 9.86 4.00 -30.40
C LYS A 231 9.95 2.77 -29.50
N ASP A 232 10.98 2.74 -28.67
CA ASP A 232 11.07 1.77 -27.58
C ASP A 232 10.08 2.15 -26.47
N LYS A 233 9.10 1.29 -26.23
CA LYS A 233 8.15 1.40 -25.10
C LYS A 233 8.25 0.15 -24.24
N ILE A 234 7.83 0.25 -22.98
CA ILE A 234 7.80 -0.91 -22.08
C ILE A 234 6.53 -1.71 -22.32
N THR A 235 6.65 -3.02 -22.43
CA THR A 235 5.54 -3.99 -22.47
C THR A 235 5.63 -4.92 -21.27
N ALA A 236 4.46 -5.31 -20.74
CA ALA A 236 4.35 -6.27 -19.65
C ALA A 236 3.99 -7.66 -20.21
N PHE A 237 4.61 -8.70 -19.67
CA PHE A 237 4.45 -10.08 -20.14
C PHE A 237 4.20 -11.03 -18.97
N ILE A 238 3.37 -12.05 -19.20
CA ILE A 238 3.35 -13.27 -18.40
C ILE A 238 4.44 -14.19 -18.97
N VAL A 239 5.46 -14.51 -18.18
CA VAL A 239 6.52 -15.43 -18.59
C VAL A 239 6.44 -16.66 -17.70
N GLU A 240 6.32 -17.84 -18.30
CA GLU A 240 6.43 -19.10 -17.58
C GLU A 240 7.90 -19.51 -17.53
N ARG A 241 8.35 -20.04 -16.39
CA ARG A 241 9.72 -20.59 -16.27
C ARG A 241 10.00 -21.64 -17.35
N ASP A 242 8.98 -22.43 -17.67
CA ASP A 242 9.06 -23.56 -18.60
C ASP A 242 9.12 -23.13 -20.08
N PHE A 243 9.00 -21.84 -20.40
CA PHE A 243 9.23 -21.34 -21.75
C PHE A 243 10.70 -21.48 -22.21
N GLY A 244 11.60 -21.84 -21.30
CA GLY A 244 13.02 -22.02 -21.58
C GLY A 244 13.79 -20.70 -21.63
N GLY A 245 15.10 -20.78 -21.41
CA GLY A 245 15.94 -19.58 -21.30
C GLY A 245 15.75 -18.78 -20.01
N VAL A 246 14.93 -19.26 -19.06
CA VAL A 246 14.68 -18.59 -17.77
C VAL A 246 15.50 -19.26 -16.67
N THR A 247 16.51 -18.56 -16.16
CA THR A 247 17.33 -19.01 -15.03
C THR A 247 17.30 -18.00 -13.89
N HIS A 248 17.87 -18.34 -12.74
CA HIS A 248 17.96 -17.43 -11.61
C HIS A 248 19.30 -17.60 -10.88
N GLY A 249 19.75 -16.52 -10.24
CA GLY A 249 20.95 -16.53 -9.40
C GLY A 249 20.74 -17.27 -8.09
N LYS A 250 21.81 -17.34 -7.28
CA LYS A 250 21.72 -17.77 -5.88
C LYS A 250 20.88 -16.78 -5.07
N PRO A 251 20.21 -17.21 -3.98
CA PRO A 251 19.58 -16.29 -3.06
C PRO A 251 20.57 -15.27 -2.49
N GLU A 252 20.14 -14.01 -2.38
CA GLU A 252 20.92 -12.91 -1.80
C GLU A 252 21.00 -13.04 -0.28
N ASP A 253 22.21 -12.83 0.29
CA ASP A 253 22.40 -12.67 1.72
C ASP A 253 22.16 -11.20 2.10
N LYS A 254 21.15 -10.97 2.93
CA LYS A 254 20.55 -9.66 3.17
C LYS A 254 20.32 -9.43 4.66
N LEU A 255 20.20 -8.16 5.04
CA LEU A 255 20.10 -7.71 6.43
C LEU A 255 18.93 -8.37 7.17
N GLY A 256 17.73 -8.30 6.60
CA GLY A 256 16.49 -8.82 7.19
C GLY A 256 15.65 -9.54 6.15
N ILE A 257 14.43 -9.93 6.55
CA ILE A 257 13.49 -10.75 5.78
C ILE A 257 14.19 -11.95 5.14
N ARG A 258 15.12 -12.56 5.88
CA ARG A 258 16.11 -13.49 5.34
C ARG A 258 15.48 -14.74 4.74
N GLY A 259 14.33 -15.16 5.27
CA GLY A 259 13.54 -16.28 4.75
C GLY A 259 12.86 -16.03 3.42
N SER A 260 12.63 -14.76 3.03
CA SER A 260 12.07 -14.43 1.73
C SER A 260 13.12 -14.69 0.66
N ASN A 261 12.77 -15.44 -0.38
CA ASN A 261 13.66 -15.62 -1.52
C ASN A 261 13.84 -14.28 -2.27
N THR A 262 15.09 -13.95 -2.59
CA THR A 262 15.46 -12.77 -3.39
C THR A 262 16.66 -13.17 -4.23
N CYS A 263 16.59 -13.03 -5.55
CA CYS A 263 17.71 -13.37 -6.43
C CYS A 263 17.63 -12.58 -7.75
N GLU A 264 18.68 -12.70 -8.56
CA GLU A 264 18.61 -12.34 -9.96
C GLU A 264 17.74 -13.33 -10.76
N VAL A 265 17.13 -12.86 -11.83
CA VAL A 265 16.41 -13.69 -12.82
C VAL A 265 16.91 -13.31 -14.21
N HIS A 266 17.35 -14.29 -14.99
CA HIS A 266 17.93 -14.08 -16.31
C HIS A 266 17.04 -14.68 -17.38
N PHE A 267 16.93 -13.97 -18.50
CA PHE A 267 16.19 -14.38 -19.69
C PHE A 267 17.16 -14.42 -20.86
N GLU A 268 17.33 -15.58 -21.47
CA GLU A 268 18.20 -15.80 -22.63
C GLU A 268 17.39 -16.44 -23.76
N ASN A 269 17.05 -15.63 -24.75
CA ASN A 269 16.23 -16.02 -25.89
C ASN A 269 14.92 -16.73 -25.51
N THR A 270 14.33 -16.34 -24.38
CA THR A 270 13.05 -16.89 -23.91
C THR A 270 11.95 -16.54 -24.89
N LYS A 271 11.26 -17.57 -25.41
CA LYS A 271 10.17 -17.40 -26.37
C LYS A 271 8.87 -17.16 -25.62
N VAL A 272 8.39 -15.92 -25.63
CA VAL A 272 7.14 -15.52 -24.97
C VAL A 272 6.03 -15.37 -26.01
N PRO A 273 4.95 -16.18 -25.97
CA PRO A 273 3.86 -16.06 -26.94
C PRO A 273 3.22 -14.67 -26.96
N ILE A 274 2.65 -14.25 -28.10
CA ILE A 274 2.00 -12.92 -28.22
C ILE A 274 0.80 -12.78 -27.28
N GLU A 275 0.06 -13.87 -27.05
CA GLU A 275 -1.09 -13.93 -26.15
C GLU A 275 -0.70 -13.82 -24.67
N ASN A 276 0.60 -13.81 -24.36
CA ASN A 276 1.12 -13.60 -23.01
C ASN A 276 1.45 -12.13 -22.72
N VAL A 277 1.21 -11.21 -23.65
CA VAL A 277 1.26 -9.75 -23.36
C VAL A 277 0.13 -9.37 -22.42
N ILE A 278 0.45 -8.64 -21.34
CA ILE A 278 -0.54 -8.11 -20.39
C ILE A 278 -0.94 -6.70 -20.83
N GLY A 279 -2.23 -6.50 -21.13
CA GLY A 279 -2.71 -5.24 -21.69
C GLY A 279 -2.25 -5.04 -23.14
N GLU A 280 -1.67 -3.87 -23.43
CA GLU A 280 -1.25 -3.50 -24.78
C GLU A 280 0.28 -3.50 -24.94
N VAL A 281 0.76 -3.83 -26.14
CA VAL A 281 2.17 -3.65 -26.52
C VAL A 281 2.53 -2.15 -26.40
N GLY A 282 3.58 -1.86 -25.62
CA GLY A 282 4.01 -0.52 -25.26
C GLY A 282 3.26 0.12 -24.08
N GLY A 283 2.25 -0.56 -23.53
CA GLY A 283 1.45 -0.11 -22.39
C GLY A 283 1.97 -0.55 -21.02
N GLY A 284 3.08 -1.28 -20.97
CA GLY A 284 3.59 -1.95 -19.77
C GLY A 284 4.01 -1.02 -18.63
N PHE A 285 4.46 0.21 -18.90
CA PHE A 285 4.77 1.16 -17.82
C PHE A 285 3.52 1.55 -17.01
N LYS A 286 2.38 1.75 -17.68
CA LYS A 286 1.09 2.01 -17.02
C LYS A 286 0.65 0.81 -16.19
N VAL A 287 0.83 -0.41 -16.71
CA VAL A 287 0.55 -1.65 -15.98
C VAL A 287 1.41 -1.73 -14.70
N ALA A 288 2.72 -1.48 -14.80
CA ALA A 288 3.63 -1.48 -13.65
C ALA A 288 3.19 -0.50 -12.57
N MET A 289 2.86 0.75 -12.94
CA MET A 289 2.43 1.76 -11.99
C MET A 289 1.09 1.42 -11.34
N ASN A 290 0.13 0.88 -12.10
CA ASN A 290 -1.16 0.44 -11.56
C ASN A 290 -1.01 -0.72 -10.56
N ILE A 291 -0.12 -1.68 -10.86
CA ILE A 291 0.20 -2.79 -9.94
C ILE A 291 0.73 -2.23 -8.60
N LEU A 292 1.79 -1.42 -8.64
CA LEU A 292 2.39 -0.85 -7.43
C LEU A 292 1.40 0.00 -6.63
N ASN A 293 0.60 0.82 -7.30
CA ASN A 293 -0.42 1.63 -6.65
C ASN A 293 -1.49 0.79 -5.94
N SER A 294 -1.86 -0.36 -6.51
CA SER A 294 -2.88 -1.23 -5.93
C SER A 294 -2.42 -1.98 -4.67
N GLY A 295 -1.11 -2.20 -4.48
CA GLY A 295 -0.58 -2.96 -3.34
C GLY A 295 -0.19 -2.12 -2.13
N ARG A 296 0.22 -0.86 -2.34
CA ARG A 296 0.87 -0.01 -1.33
C ARG A 296 0.06 0.24 -0.04
N PHE A 297 -1.27 0.28 -0.12
CA PHE A 297 -2.12 0.51 1.06
C PHE A 297 -1.92 -0.58 2.13
N SER A 298 -1.68 -1.82 1.71
CA SER A 298 -1.56 -2.98 2.61
C SER A 298 -0.31 -2.94 3.50
N MET A 299 0.70 -2.14 3.12
CA MET A 299 1.86 -1.91 3.98
C MET A 299 1.46 -1.25 5.31
N GLY A 300 0.41 -0.44 5.32
CA GLY A 300 -0.06 0.20 6.55
C GLY A 300 -0.68 -0.77 7.54
N SER A 301 -1.53 -1.70 7.08
CA SER A 301 -2.11 -2.72 7.97
C SER A 301 -1.05 -3.73 8.41
N ALA A 302 -0.19 -4.20 7.49
CA ALA A 302 0.92 -5.08 7.84
C ALA A 302 1.86 -4.45 8.91
N SER A 303 2.24 -3.18 8.73
CA SER A 303 3.07 -2.46 9.70
C SER A 303 2.36 -2.29 11.03
N ALA A 304 1.07 -1.94 11.04
CA ALA A 304 0.30 -1.79 12.26
C ALA A 304 0.19 -3.12 13.03
N GLY A 305 -0.08 -4.24 12.36
CA GLY A 305 -0.11 -5.58 12.99
C GLY A 305 1.21 -5.95 13.64
N MET A 306 2.32 -5.75 12.92
CA MET A 306 3.68 -5.96 13.43
C MET A 306 3.96 -5.10 14.67
N ILE A 307 3.64 -3.80 14.63
CA ILE A 307 3.88 -2.89 15.75
C ILE A 307 2.98 -3.21 16.96
N LYS A 308 1.72 -3.62 16.76
CA LYS A 308 0.85 -4.09 17.85
C LYS A 308 1.48 -5.27 18.60
N LYS A 309 1.99 -6.28 17.87
CA LYS A 309 2.70 -7.41 18.49
C LYS A 309 3.97 -6.96 19.20
N LEU A 310 4.72 -6.03 18.62
CA LEU A 310 5.92 -5.49 19.26
C LEU A 310 5.61 -4.71 20.54
N ILE A 311 4.53 -3.92 20.56
CA ILE A 311 4.03 -3.25 21.76
C ILE A 311 3.71 -4.28 22.84
N GLU A 312 2.96 -5.34 22.51
CA GLU A 312 2.62 -6.44 23.42
C GLU A 312 3.89 -7.01 24.08
N LEU A 313 4.82 -7.54 23.28
CA LEU A 313 6.07 -8.16 23.75
C LEU A 313 6.93 -7.20 24.58
N THR A 314 6.98 -5.92 24.18
CA THR A 314 7.80 -4.92 24.89
C THR A 314 7.14 -4.48 26.19
N SER A 315 5.81 -4.43 26.23
CA SER A 315 5.03 -4.07 27.43
C SER A 315 5.18 -5.10 28.55
N GLU A 316 5.22 -6.39 28.21
CA GLU A 316 5.47 -7.46 29.17
C GLU A 316 6.82 -7.29 29.87
N TYR A 317 7.87 -7.00 29.08
CA TYR A 317 9.19 -6.69 29.64
C TYR A 317 9.16 -5.44 30.51
N ALA A 318 8.54 -4.35 30.05
CA ALA A 318 8.47 -3.11 30.83
C ALA A 318 7.70 -3.27 32.15
N CYS A 319 6.71 -4.16 32.20
CA CYS A 319 5.89 -4.47 33.38
C CYS A 319 6.55 -5.44 34.36
N THR A 320 7.64 -6.11 33.97
CA THR A 320 8.36 -7.10 34.80
C THR A 320 9.76 -6.63 35.20
N ARG A 321 10.48 -5.95 34.29
CA ARG A 321 11.82 -5.43 34.53
C ARG A 321 11.81 -4.31 35.58
N LYS A 322 12.68 -4.44 36.59
CA LYS A 322 12.88 -3.41 37.63
C LYS A 322 14.22 -2.70 37.48
N GLN A 323 14.19 -1.37 37.58
CA GLN A 323 15.36 -0.51 37.80
C GLN A 323 14.98 0.61 38.77
N PHE A 324 15.95 1.07 39.56
CA PHE A 324 15.71 2.08 40.60
C PHE A 324 14.50 1.74 41.49
N ASN A 325 14.37 0.47 41.87
CA ASN A 325 13.29 -0.10 42.68
C ASN A 325 11.86 0.06 42.12
N LYS A 326 11.70 0.44 40.84
CA LYS A 326 10.40 0.53 40.16
C LYS A 326 10.39 -0.31 38.88
N LYS A 327 9.21 -0.72 38.45
CA LYS A 327 9.02 -1.33 37.12
C LYS A 327 9.28 -0.28 36.05
N LEU A 328 9.82 -0.68 34.89
CA LEU A 328 10.07 0.28 33.80
C LEU A 328 8.79 1.02 33.38
N SER A 329 7.64 0.33 33.39
CA SER A 329 6.33 0.90 33.06
C SER A 329 5.88 2.06 33.98
N GLN A 330 6.56 2.30 35.10
CA GLN A 330 6.26 3.41 36.02
C GLN A 330 7.04 4.70 35.71
N PHE A 331 7.97 4.68 34.75
CA PHE A 331 8.74 5.87 34.37
C PHE A 331 8.08 6.60 33.20
N GLY A 332 7.91 7.92 33.32
CA GLY A 332 7.28 8.75 32.29
C GLY A 332 7.97 8.65 30.92
N LEU A 333 9.31 8.60 30.89
CA LEU A 333 10.07 8.43 29.64
C LEU A 333 9.82 7.09 28.93
N ILE A 334 9.40 6.05 29.67
CA ILE A 334 9.01 4.76 29.07
C ILE A 334 7.56 4.84 28.58
N GLN A 335 6.68 5.46 29.36
CA GLN A 335 5.27 5.67 28.99
C GLN A 335 5.14 6.50 27.71
N GLU A 336 5.97 7.54 27.54
CA GLU A 336 6.04 8.36 26.33
C GLU A 336 6.36 7.53 25.07
N LYS A 337 7.32 6.61 25.16
CA LYS A 337 7.69 5.72 24.05
C LYS A 337 6.55 4.79 23.66
N PHE A 338 5.89 4.16 24.65
CA PHE A 338 4.69 3.36 24.38
C PHE A 338 3.56 4.17 23.76
N CYS A 339 3.40 5.43 24.20
CA CYS A 339 2.40 6.31 23.62
C CYS A 339 2.71 6.61 22.14
N LEU A 340 3.94 6.98 21.81
CA LEU A 340 4.37 7.18 20.43
C LEU A 340 4.11 5.93 19.57
N MET A 341 4.49 4.74 20.07
CA MET A 341 4.25 3.48 19.37
C MET A 341 2.76 3.22 19.14
N ALA A 342 1.93 3.41 20.15
CA ALA A 342 0.48 3.20 20.08
C ALA A 342 -0.20 4.17 19.09
N VAL A 343 0.14 5.47 19.15
CA VAL A 343 -0.39 6.48 18.23
C VAL A 343 0.00 6.18 16.79
N LYS A 344 1.27 5.83 16.56
CA LYS A 344 1.74 5.47 15.21
C LYS A 344 1.00 4.24 14.68
N ALA A 345 0.85 3.18 15.47
CA ALA A 345 0.09 1.99 15.08
C ALA A 345 -1.38 2.34 14.75
N TYR A 346 -2.04 3.13 15.59
CA TYR A 346 -3.42 3.57 15.36
C TYR A 346 -3.58 4.36 14.06
N VAL A 347 -2.68 5.31 13.79
CA VAL A 347 -2.76 6.15 12.59
C VAL A 347 -2.45 5.34 11.33
N MET A 348 -1.44 4.46 11.35
CA MET A 348 -1.12 3.56 10.21
C MET A 348 -2.32 2.69 9.85
N GLU A 349 -2.92 2.04 10.85
CA GLU A 349 -4.10 1.21 10.67
C GLU A 349 -5.25 2.05 10.11
N SER A 350 -5.49 3.22 10.69
CA SER A 350 -6.57 4.12 10.26
C SER A 350 -6.40 4.57 8.81
N MET A 351 -5.17 4.89 8.37
CA MET A 351 -4.89 5.26 6.99
C MET A 351 -5.06 4.07 6.03
N ALA A 352 -4.57 2.89 6.42
CA ALA A 352 -4.65 1.68 5.61
C ALA A 352 -6.09 1.26 5.35
N TYR A 353 -6.90 1.19 6.41
CA TYR A 353 -8.31 0.80 6.33
C TYR A 353 -9.19 1.86 5.68
N LEU A 354 -8.87 3.15 5.83
CA LEU A 354 -9.55 4.21 5.10
C LEU A 354 -9.28 4.07 3.59
N THR A 355 -8.02 3.87 3.21
CA THR A 355 -7.63 3.66 1.81
C THR A 355 -8.26 2.39 1.25
N ALA A 356 -8.23 1.28 1.99
CA ALA A 356 -8.83 0.01 1.58
C ALA A 356 -10.34 0.15 1.34
N GLY A 357 -11.05 0.78 2.28
CA GLY A 357 -12.49 1.05 2.14
C GLY A 357 -12.83 2.04 1.03
N MET A 358 -11.92 2.98 0.70
CA MET A 358 -12.04 3.80 -0.51
C MET A 358 -11.88 2.94 -1.76
N MET A 359 -10.89 2.05 -1.81
CA MET A 359 -10.60 1.16 -2.94
C MET A 359 -11.70 0.11 -3.19
N ASP A 360 -12.40 -0.33 -2.14
CA ASP A 360 -13.50 -1.28 -2.24
C ASP A 360 -14.79 -0.67 -2.82
N ARG A 361 -14.82 0.65 -3.03
CA ARG A 361 -15.97 1.30 -3.67
C ARG A 361 -16.08 0.94 -5.16
N PRO A 362 -17.29 0.87 -5.71
CA PRO A 362 -17.49 0.68 -7.15
C PRO A 362 -16.84 1.79 -7.99
N GLY A 363 -16.39 1.44 -9.20
CA GLY A 363 -15.98 2.42 -10.22
C GLY A 363 -14.49 2.75 -10.29
N PHE A 364 -13.60 1.86 -9.84
CA PHE A 364 -12.14 2.02 -9.92
C PHE A 364 -11.64 3.37 -9.35
N PRO A 365 -11.85 3.61 -8.05
CA PRO A 365 -11.46 4.85 -7.41
C PRO A 365 -9.93 5.07 -7.52
N ASP A 366 -9.54 6.31 -7.79
CA ASP A 366 -8.13 6.70 -7.82
C ASP A 366 -7.64 6.99 -6.39
N CYS A 367 -7.01 5.99 -5.79
CA CYS A 367 -6.38 6.06 -4.47
C CYS A 367 -4.84 6.01 -4.54
N SER A 368 -4.26 6.37 -5.70
CA SER A 368 -2.83 6.22 -5.95
C SER A 368 -1.96 7.11 -5.04
N VAL A 369 -2.41 8.32 -4.75
CA VAL A 369 -1.72 9.26 -3.85
C VAL A 369 -1.92 8.83 -2.39
N GLU A 370 -3.13 8.43 -2.02
CA GLU A 370 -3.48 7.90 -0.70
C GLU A 370 -2.62 6.69 -0.35
N ALA A 371 -2.54 5.70 -1.24
CA ALA A 371 -1.72 4.50 -1.03
C ALA A 371 -0.22 4.83 -0.88
N ALA A 372 0.30 5.80 -1.64
CA ALA A 372 1.68 6.28 -1.48
C ALA A 372 1.90 6.97 -0.12
N MET A 373 0.94 7.77 0.35
CA MET A 373 0.99 8.39 1.69
C MET A 373 0.98 7.33 2.79
N VAL A 374 0.15 6.28 2.67
CA VAL A 374 0.13 5.15 3.61
C VAL A 374 1.49 4.46 3.66
N LYS A 375 2.11 4.16 2.50
CA LYS A 375 3.42 3.52 2.40
C LYS A 375 4.49 4.32 3.14
N VAL A 376 4.60 5.62 2.84
CA VAL A 376 5.63 6.49 3.45
C VAL A 376 5.41 6.61 4.97
N PHE A 377 4.19 6.95 5.39
CA PHE A 377 3.89 7.13 6.82
C PHE A 377 4.13 5.85 7.62
N SER A 378 3.70 4.70 7.08
CA SER A 378 3.73 3.44 7.82
C SER A 378 5.13 2.85 7.89
N SER A 379 5.92 2.93 6.81
CA SER A 379 7.31 2.47 6.83
C SER A 379 8.19 3.28 7.80
N GLU A 380 8.01 4.61 7.85
CA GLU A 380 8.74 5.48 8.77
C GLU A 380 8.28 5.31 10.22
N GLY A 381 6.98 5.25 10.45
CA GLY A 381 6.48 5.03 11.79
C GLY A 381 6.83 3.63 12.30
N ALA A 382 6.85 2.59 11.46
CA ALA A 382 7.29 1.25 11.85
C ALA A 382 8.76 1.27 12.28
N TRP A 383 9.63 1.92 11.49
CA TRP A 383 11.04 2.08 11.84
C TRP A 383 11.23 2.82 13.18
N ALA A 384 10.50 3.92 13.40
CA ALA A 384 10.53 4.65 14.66
C ALA A 384 10.06 3.78 15.83
N CYS A 385 8.94 3.06 15.69
CA CYS A 385 8.39 2.21 16.75
C CYS A 385 9.34 1.06 17.11
N VAL A 386 9.97 0.43 16.11
CA VAL A 386 10.95 -0.63 16.36
C VAL A 386 12.18 -0.10 17.08
N SER A 387 12.69 1.07 16.66
CA SER A 387 13.80 1.73 17.35
C SER A 387 13.46 2.03 18.82
N GLU A 388 12.26 2.53 19.11
CA GLU A 388 11.83 2.80 20.48
C GLU A 388 11.64 1.53 21.30
N ALA A 389 11.13 0.46 20.70
CA ALA A 389 11.02 -0.83 21.36
C ALA A 389 12.40 -1.34 21.81
N LEU A 390 13.41 -1.31 20.92
CA LEU A 390 14.78 -1.68 21.26
C LEU A 390 15.32 -0.81 22.41
N GLN A 391 15.03 0.49 22.39
CA GLN A 391 15.47 1.39 23.46
C GLN A 391 14.83 1.07 24.82
N ILE A 392 13.55 0.66 24.85
CA ILE A 392 12.87 0.20 26.09
C ILE A 392 13.51 -1.09 26.61
N LEU A 393 13.88 -2.01 25.72
CA LEU A 393 14.47 -3.31 26.06
C LEU A 393 15.92 -3.18 26.53
N GLY A 394 16.62 -2.12 26.10
CA GLY A 394 18.03 -1.90 26.39
C GLY A 394 18.90 -2.98 25.76
N GLY A 395 19.90 -3.48 26.48
CA GLY A 395 20.80 -4.53 25.98
C GLY A 395 20.10 -5.79 25.49
N LEU A 396 18.93 -6.13 26.06
CA LEU A 396 18.14 -7.30 25.64
C LEU A 396 17.65 -7.17 24.19
N GLY A 397 17.25 -5.96 23.76
CA GLY A 397 16.79 -5.69 22.41
C GLY A 397 17.86 -5.88 21.33
N TYR A 398 19.14 -5.93 21.73
CA TYR A 398 20.29 -6.12 20.84
C TYR A 398 20.73 -7.59 20.73
N MET A 399 20.22 -8.48 21.58
CA MET A 399 20.63 -9.90 21.61
C MET A 399 19.79 -10.76 20.66
N LYS A 400 20.46 -11.64 19.90
CA LYS A 400 19.83 -12.54 18.91
C LYS A 400 19.01 -13.68 19.51
N ASP A 401 19.08 -13.87 20.83
CA ASP A 401 18.24 -14.86 21.51
C ASP A 401 16.77 -14.45 21.54
N TYR A 402 16.49 -13.15 21.40
CA TYR A 402 15.17 -12.56 21.42
C TYR A 402 14.76 -12.04 20.03
N PRO A 403 13.45 -11.94 19.73
CA PRO A 403 12.99 -11.63 18.37
C PRO A 403 13.19 -10.15 17.96
N TYR A 404 13.54 -9.27 18.88
CA TYR A 404 13.49 -7.81 18.68
C TYR A 404 14.47 -7.30 17.61
N GLU A 405 15.70 -7.81 17.61
CA GLU A 405 16.70 -7.41 16.62
C GLU A 405 16.31 -7.83 15.19
N ARG A 406 15.59 -8.95 15.04
CA ARG A 406 15.00 -9.36 13.76
C ARG A 406 13.98 -8.35 13.27
N TYR A 407 13.08 -7.87 14.12
CA TYR A 407 12.13 -6.81 13.73
C TYR A 407 12.85 -5.55 13.23
N LEU A 408 13.98 -5.17 13.84
CA LEU A 408 14.80 -4.06 13.36
C LEU A 408 15.34 -4.32 11.95
N ARG A 409 15.95 -5.48 11.73
CA ARG A 409 16.51 -5.86 10.42
C ARG A 409 15.43 -5.93 9.35
N ASP A 410 14.31 -6.56 9.64
CA ASP A 410 13.19 -6.77 8.71
C ASP A 410 12.50 -5.46 8.33
N THR A 411 12.36 -4.52 9.27
CA THR A 411 11.66 -3.25 9.03
C THR A 411 12.45 -2.31 8.12
N ARG A 412 13.79 -2.43 8.07
CA ARG A 412 14.64 -1.47 7.34
C ARG A 412 14.32 -1.40 5.85
N ILE A 413 13.95 -2.51 5.22
CA ILE A 413 13.65 -2.57 3.78
C ILE A 413 12.34 -1.85 3.43
N LEU A 414 11.41 -1.67 4.38
CA LEU A 414 10.11 -1.03 4.14
C LEU A 414 10.24 0.42 3.66
N LEU A 415 11.33 1.10 4.04
CA LEU A 415 11.65 2.47 3.62
C LEU A 415 12.12 2.55 2.15
N ILE A 416 12.52 1.42 1.56
CA ILE A 416 13.25 1.36 0.27
C ILE A 416 12.38 0.77 -0.83
N PHE A 417 11.88 -0.46 -0.66
CA PHE A 417 11.14 -1.15 -1.73
C PHE A 417 9.73 -0.57 -1.94
N GLU A 418 9.00 -1.05 -2.95
CA GLU A 418 7.67 -0.51 -3.34
C GLU A 418 7.71 1.00 -3.71
N GLY A 419 8.90 1.47 -4.10
CA GLY A 419 9.25 2.88 -4.27
C GLY A 419 9.90 3.44 -2.99
N THR A 420 11.09 4.03 -3.13
CA THR A 420 11.75 4.66 -1.97
C THR A 420 10.89 5.80 -1.44
N ASN A 421 10.98 6.07 -0.13
CA ASN A 421 10.16 7.11 0.47
C ASN A 421 10.44 8.50 -0.14
N GLU A 422 11.66 8.76 -0.62
CA GLU A 422 12.00 10.00 -1.34
C GLU A 422 11.22 10.10 -2.66
N ILE A 423 11.25 9.03 -3.47
CA ILE A 423 10.55 8.99 -4.75
C ILE A 423 9.03 9.06 -4.55
N LEU A 424 8.49 8.41 -3.53
CA LEU A 424 7.07 8.48 -3.22
C LEU A 424 6.66 9.88 -2.75
N ARG A 425 7.48 10.59 -1.99
CA ARG A 425 7.23 11.99 -1.66
C ARG A 425 7.21 12.88 -2.89
N MET A 426 8.17 12.69 -3.80
CA MET A 426 8.17 13.40 -5.08
C MET A 426 6.92 13.09 -5.89
N TYR A 427 6.51 11.82 -5.96
CA TYR A 427 5.29 11.39 -6.63
C TYR A 427 4.02 12.01 -6.02
N ILE A 428 3.88 11.98 -4.68
CA ILE A 428 2.75 12.57 -3.95
C ILE A 428 2.65 14.07 -4.25
N ALA A 429 3.75 14.81 -4.07
CA ALA A 429 3.77 16.24 -4.28
C ALA A 429 3.50 16.60 -5.75
N LEU A 430 4.22 15.99 -6.70
CA LEU A 430 4.08 16.31 -8.12
C LEU A 430 2.70 15.96 -8.67
N THR A 431 2.13 14.82 -8.28
CA THR A 431 0.80 14.40 -8.74
C THR A 431 -0.27 15.37 -8.24
N GLY A 432 -0.21 15.79 -6.97
CA GLY A 432 -1.13 16.78 -6.42
C GLY A 432 -0.93 18.19 -7.00
N MET A 433 0.31 18.63 -7.14
CA MET A 433 0.65 19.92 -7.76
C MET A 433 0.23 19.99 -9.22
N GLN A 434 0.34 18.88 -9.98
CA GLN A 434 -0.14 18.81 -11.36
C GLN A 434 -1.66 18.95 -11.44
N HIS A 435 -2.41 18.30 -10.54
CA HIS A 435 -3.86 18.45 -10.44
C HIS A 435 -4.25 19.90 -10.16
N ALA A 436 -3.64 20.50 -9.13
CA ALA A 436 -3.89 21.89 -8.76
C ALA A 436 -3.50 22.88 -9.87
N GLY A 437 -2.35 22.67 -10.51
CA GLY A 437 -1.84 23.49 -11.61
C GLY A 437 -2.73 23.48 -12.84
N LYS A 438 -3.32 22.31 -13.17
CA LYS A 438 -4.30 22.20 -14.28
C LYS A 438 -5.54 23.05 -14.00
N ILE A 439 -6.11 22.94 -12.81
CA ILE A 439 -7.29 23.71 -12.41
C ILE A 439 -6.99 25.21 -12.37
N LEU A 440 -5.84 25.60 -11.83
CA LEU A 440 -5.41 27.01 -11.80
C LEU A 440 -5.26 27.56 -13.23
N THR A 441 -4.64 26.79 -14.13
CA THR A 441 -4.49 27.16 -15.54
C THR A 441 -5.85 27.33 -16.23
N ASP A 442 -6.80 26.43 -15.96
CA ASP A 442 -8.14 26.50 -16.55
C ASP A 442 -8.92 27.72 -16.03
N LYS A 443 -8.80 28.06 -14.73
CA LYS A 443 -9.34 29.30 -14.17
C LYS A 443 -8.74 30.55 -14.84
N ILE A 444 -7.43 30.60 -15.02
CA ILE A 444 -6.75 31.72 -15.70
C ILE A 444 -7.24 31.86 -17.15
N LYS A 445 -7.39 30.74 -17.87
CA LYS A 445 -7.95 30.75 -19.23
C LYS A 445 -9.39 31.26 -19.25
N ALA A 446 -10.22 30.88 -18.29
CA ALA A 446 -11.60 31.35 -18.19
C ALA A 446 -11.68 32.86 -17.95
N ILE A 447 -10.84 33.40 -17.06
CA ILE A 447 -10.73 34.84 -16.81
C ILE A 447 -10.30 35.58 -18.08
N LYS A 448 -9.27 35.09 -18.79
CA LYS A 448 -8.81 35.68 -20.07
C LYS A 448 -9.89 35.65 -21.16
N LYS A 449 -10.81 34.69 -21.11
CA LYS A 449 -11.98 34.60 -22.00
C LYS A 449 -13.17 35.47 -21.55
N GLY A 450 -13.00 36.33 -20.53
CA GLY A 450 -14.03 37.25 -20.07
C GLY A 450 -15.06 36.67 -19.10
N ASN A 451 -14.77 35.53 -18.45
CA ASN A 451 -15.68 34.98 -17.44
C ASN A 451 -15.62 35.81 -16.14
N VAL A 452 -16.51 36.81 -16.04
CA VAL A 452 -16.62 37.75 -14.91
C VAL A 452 -16.90 37.04 -13.59
N GLY A 453 -17.66 35.94 -13.60
CA GLY A 453 -17.99 35.18 -12.38
C GLY A 453 -16.76 34.54 -11.73
N VAL A 454 -15.87 33.95 -12.54
CA VAL A 454 -14.60 33.38 -12.04
C VAL A 454 -13.65 34.49 -11.56
N ALA A 455 -13.60 35.62 -12.28
CA ALA A 455 -12.75 36.75 -11.91
C ALA A 455 -13.18 37.37 -10.57
N LEU A 456 -14.49 37.60 -10.37
CA LEU A 456 -15.04 38.11 -9.13
C LEU A 456 -14.82 37.15 -7.96
N GLY A 457 -14.99 35.84 -8.18
CA GLY A 457 -14.74 34.82 -7.15
C GLY A 457 -13.29 34.76 -6.67
N GLU A 458 -12.32 34.89 -7.59
CA GLU A 458 -10.89 34.90 -7.22
C GLU A 458 -10.51 36.20 -6.47
N PHE A 459 -11.07 37.35 -6.89
CA PHE A 459 -10.88 38.62 -6.19
C PHE A 459 -11.42 38.57 -4.75
N LEU A 460 -12.66 38.08 -4.57
CA LEU A 460 -13.27 37.91 -3.25
C LEU A 460 -12.45 36.97 -2.36
N THR A 461 -11.95 35.87 -2.92
CA THR A 461 -11.09 34.93 -2.18
C THR A 461 -9.85 35.64 -1.65
N ARG A 462 -9.14 36.40 -2.50
CA ARG A 462 -7.93 37.14 -2.07
C ARG A 462 -8.22 38.18 -0.99
N VAL A 463 -9.35 38.89 -1.09
CA VAL A 463 -9.76 39.87 -0.07
C VAL A 463 -10.04 39.18 1.26
N GLN A 464 -10.76 38.05 1.24
CA GLN A 464 -11.03 37.26 2.44
C GLN A 464 -9.76 36.70 3.07
N ASP A 465 -8.82 36.20 2.25
CA ASP A 465 -7.54 35.67 2.72
C ASP A 465 -6.71 36.76 3.43
N THR A 466 -6.79 38.02 2.98
CA THR A 466 -6.06 39.17 3.56
C THR A 466 -6.67 39.65 4.88
N LEU A 467 -7.99 39.51 5.06
CA LEU A 467 -8.72 40.01 6.24
C LEU A 467 -8.82 39.00 7.39
N GLY A 468 -8.19 37.82 7.29
CA GLY A 468 -8.26 36.78 8.32
C GLY A 468 -9.58 36.00 8.26
N ARG A 469 -9.68 35.09 7.29
CA ARG A 469 -10.87 34.25 7.08
C ARG A 469 -11.05 33.22 8.20
N LYS A 470 -12.30 33.09 8.70
CA LYS A 470 -12.74 31.90 9.46
C LYS A 470 -12.90 30.73 8.49
N VAL A 471 -12.08 29.69 8.64
CA VAL A 471 -12.14 28.49 7.79
C VAL A 471 -13.26 27.58 8.27
N ASP A 472 -14.07 27.12 7.33
CA ASP A 472 -15.13 26.12 7.55
C ASP A 472 -15.22 25.27 6.28
N LEU A 473 -14.84 24.00 6.38
CA LEU A 473 -14.93 23.00 5.31
C LEU A 473 -16.07 22.00 5.59
N GLY A 474 -16.93 22.30 6.57
CA GLY A 474 -18.10 21.54 6.94
C GLY A 474 -17.79 20.24 7.68
N LEU A 475 -16.66 20.12 8.36
CA LEU A 475 -16.41 19.03 9.31
C LEU A 475 -17.19 19.21 10.62
N VAL A 476 -17.36 20.45 11.06
CA VAL A 476 -18.00 20.84 12.33
C VAL A 476 -19.28 21.66 12.12
N GLY A 477 -20.01 21.95 13.20
CA GLY A 477 -21.29 22.69 13.18
C GLY A 477 -22.51 21.78 13.05
N ASP A 478 -23.70 22.38 12.92
CA ASP A 478 -24.99 21.66 12.97
C ASP A 478 -25.16 20.60 11.86
N ARG A 479 -24.42 20.74 10.75
CA ARG A 479 -24.35 19.78 9.64
C ARG A 479 -22.95 19.18 9.47
N GLY A 480 -22.14 19.22 10.54
CA GLY A 480 -20.81 18.63 10.59
C GLY A 480 -20.87 17.11 10.52
N VAL A 481 -19.80 16.49 10.01
CA VAL A 481 -19.67 15.04 9.90
C VAL A 481 -18.76 14.44 10.99
N VAL A 482 -18.09 15.30 11.75
CA VAL A 482 -17.22 14.93 12.87
C VAL A 482 -18.00 14.97 14.18
N HIS A 483 -17.75 13.99 15.05
CA HIS A 483 -18.37 13.94 16.37
C HIS A 483 -18.02 15.21 17.20
N PRO A 484 -18.97 15.83 17.93
CA PRO A 484 -18.75 17.11 18.62
C PRO A 484 -17.56 17.13 19.60
N SER A 485 -17.23 16.01 20.24
CA SER A 485 -16.06 15.91 21.13
C SER A 485 -14.72 16.11 20.41
N LEU A 486 -14.70 16.04 19.08
CA LEU A 486 -13.52 16.17 18.24
C LEU A 486 -13.50 17.48 17.44
N GLN A 487 -14.39 18.42 17.76
CA GLN A 487 -14.53 19.67 17.01
C GLN A 487 -13.23 20.50 16.97
N GLU A 488 -12.40 20.47 18.01
CA GLU A 488 -11.16 21.25 18.05
C GLU A 488 -10.14 20.69 17.05
N SER A 489 -9.93 19.37 17.06
CA SER A 489 -9.05 18.69 16.10
C SER A 489 -9.57 18.83 14.66
N ALA A 490 -10.90 18.80 14.48
CA ALA A 490 -11.50 19.01 13.17
C ALA A 490 -11.26 20.43 12.65
N LYS A 491 -11.45 21.46 13.48
CA LYS A 491 -11.15 22.86 13.09
C LYS A 491 -9.69 23.03 12.70
N LYS A 492 -8.75 22.45 13.48
CA LYS A 492 -7.32 22.45 13.15
C LYS A 492 -7.04 21.77 11.80
N LEU A 493 -7.70 20.65 11.51
CA LEU A 493 -7.59 19.99 10.20
C LEU A 493 -8.12 20.90 9.07
N GLU A 494 -9.27 21.55 9.25
CA GLU A 494 -9.84 22.46 8.24
C GLU A 494 -8.89 23.64 7.94
N GLU A 495 -8.37 24.28 8.99
CA GLU A 495 -7.38 25.36 8.88
C GLU A 495 -6.12 24.89 8.15
N ASN A 496 -5.54 23.76 8.56
CA ASN A 496 -4.33 23.22 7.94
C ASN A 496 -4.54 22.85 6.46
N VAL A 497 -5.69 22.27 6.09
CA VAL A 497 -6.02 21.98 4.69
C VAL A 497 -6.12 23.26 3.87
N TYR A 498 -6.81 24.28 4.40
CA TYR A 498 -6.95 25.56 3.72
C TYR A 498 -5.58 26.25 3.52
N TYR A 499 -4.77 26.37 4.56
CA TYR A 499 -3.44 27.00 4.46
C TYR A 499 -2.47 26.20 3.58
N PHE A 500 -2.58 24.87 3.56
CA PHE A 500 -1.85 24.03 2.62
C PHE A 500 -2.22 24.35 1.17
N GLY A 501 -3.51 24.44 0.84
CA GLY A 501 -3.97 24.82 -0.50
C GLY A 501 -3.51 26.22 -0.94
N THR A 502 -3.53 27.19 -0.02
CA THR A 502 -2.99 28.54 -0.26
C THR A 502 -1.48 28.50 -0.53
N THR A 503 -0.74 27.73 0.25
CA THR A 503 0.70 27.52 0.06
C THR A 503 1.00 26.89 -1.29
N VAL A 504 0.27 25.82 -1.67
CA VAL A 504 0.37 25.17 -2.98
C VAL A 504 0.15 26.17 -4.13
N ARG A 505 -0.87 27.02 -4.03
CA ARG A 505 -1.15 28.07 -5.04
C ARG A 505 -0.01 29.07 -5.13
N GLY A 506 0.54 29.50 -3.99
CA GLY A 506 1.70 30.39 -3.94
C GLY A 506 2.94 29.79 -4.60
N LEU A 507 3.22 28.51 -4.30
CA LEU A 507 4.33 27.76 -4.91
C LEU A 507 4.17 27.59 -6.42
N LEU A 508 2.98 27.21 -6.89
CA LEU A 508 2.68 27.10 -8.33
C LEU A 508 2.79 28.45 -9.05
N SER A 509 2.39 29.55 -8.40
CA SER A 509 2.53 30.89 -8.97
C SER A 509 3.98 31.35 -9.04
N ARG A 510 4.80 30.99 -8.03
CA ARG A 510 6.21 31.35 -7.96
C ARG A 510 7.08 30.56 -8.94
N PHE A 511 6.92 29.24 -8.98
CA PHE A 511 7.82 28.33 -9.71
C PHE A 511 7.24 27.87 -11.05
N GLY A 512 5.92 27.90 -11.24
CA GLY A 512 5.29 27.42 -12.47
C GLY A 512 5.72 25.99 -12.80
N LYS A 513 6.28 25.78 -13.99
CA LYS A 513 6.75 24.46 -14.46
C LYS A 513 8.08 24.01 -13.83
N THR A 514 8.90 24.94 -13.33
CA THR A 514 10.22 24.59 -12.75
C THR A 514 10.10 24.01 -11.34
N ILE A 515 8.89 23.98 -10.76
CA ILE A 515 8.63 23.36 -9.45
C ILE A 515 9.14 21.91 -9.36
N VAL A 516 9.23 21.21 -10.49
CA VAL A 516 9.74 19.83 -10.57
C VAL A 516 11.19 19.69 -10.12
N GLU A 517 11.97 20.77 -10.17
CA GLU A 517 13.37 20.83 -9.76
C GLU A 517 13.53 21.16 -8.26
N GLU A 518 12.48 21.67 -7.62
CA GLU A 518 12.49 22.16 -6.24
C GLU A 518 12.25 21.02 -5.22
N GLN A 519 13.11 19.99 -5.24
CA GLN A 519 12.88 18.75 -4.48
C GLN A 519 12.72 18.98 -2.98
N LEU A 520 13.48 19.90 -2.37
CA LEU A 520 13.33 20.21 -0.94
C LEU A 520 11.99 20.88 -0.61
N VAL A 521 11.44 21.65 -1.53
CA VAL A 521 10.09 22.22 -1.40
C VAL A 521 9.06 21.12 -1.54
N LEU A 522 9.18 20.29 -2.58
CA LEU A 522 8.27 19.17 -2.85
C LEU A 522 8.26 18.15 -1.72
N LYS A 523 9.41 17.84 -1.10
CA LYS A 523 9.48 17.01 0.11
C LYS A 523 8.62 17.58 1.23
N ARG A 524 8.74 18.88 1.53
CA ARG A 524 7.96 19.54 2.59
C ARG A 524 6.46 19.54 2.27
N VAL A 525 6.10 19.78 1.01
CA VAL A 525 4.71 19.66 0.54
C VAL A 525 4.17 18.25 0.76
N ALA A 526 4.95 17.22 0.42
CA ALA A 526 4.58 15.83 0.65
C ALA A 526 4.42 15.50 2.15
N ASP A 527 5.36 15.93 2.99
CA ASP A 527 5.31 15.70 4.44
C ASP A 527 4.05 16.33 5.06
N VAL A 528 3.68 17.55 4.65
CA VAL A 528 2.46 18.21 5.13
C VAL A 528 1.21 17.44 4.69
N VAL A 529 1.07 17.07 3.41
CA VAL A 529 -0.15 16.38 2.95
C VAL A 529 -0.27 14.96 3.50
N ILE A 530 0.84 14.27 3.74
CA ILE A 530 0.85 12.98 4.45
C ILE A 530 0.24 13.14 5.85
N ASN A 531 0.64 14.18 6.59
CA ASN A 531 0.09 14.46 7.92
C ASN A 531 -1.39 14.88 7.86
N LEU A 532 -1.81 15.67 6.85
CA LEU A 532 -3.23 16.00 6.66
C LEU A 532 -4.09 14.74 6.43
N TYR A 533 -3.58 13.78 5.66
CA TYR A 533 -4.26 12.52 5.43
C TYR A 533 -4.29 11.65 6.70
N ALA A 534 -3.18 11.59 7.44
CA ALA A 534 -3.09 10.92 8.74
C ALA A 534 -4.11 11.47 9.76
N MET A 535 -4.18 12.80 9.90
CA MET A 535 -5.17 13.49 10.74
C MET A 535 -6.60 13.15 10.30
N THR A 536 -6.87 13.21 8.99
CA THR A 536 -8.18 12.87 8.43
C THR A 536 -8.62 11.45 8.81
N ALA A 537 -7.74 10.48 8.62
CA ALA A 537 -8.02 9.08 8.91
C ALA A 537 -8.31 8.83 10.40
N ALA A 538 -7.48 9.39 11.29
CA ALA A 538 -7.64 9.27 12.73
C ALA A 538 -8.90 10.01 13.26
N ILE A 539 -9.21 11.20 12.73
CA ILE A 539 -10.42 11.94 13.11
C ILE A 539 -11.66 11.19 12.63
N SER A 540 -11.66 10.69 11.39
CA SER A 540 -12.79 9.93 10.84
C SER A 540 -13.06 8.64 11.64
N ARG A 541 -12.03 7.83 11.88
CA ARG A 541 -12.17 6.57 12.63
C ARG A 541 -12.72 6.80 14.04
N ALA A 542 -12.10 7.70 14.79
CA ALA A 542 -12.53 7.98 16.16
C ALA A 542 -13.91 8.65 16.20
N SER A 543 -14.26 9.52 15.24
CA SER A 543 -15.62 10.10 15.17
C SER A 543 -16.66 9.00 15.02
N ARG A 544 -16.41 8.05 14.11
CA ARG A 544 -17.28 6.88 13.92
C ARG A 544 -17.35 6.03 15.17
N SER A 545 -16.21 5.72 15.79
CA SER A 545 -16.11 4.90 17.01
C SER A 545 -16.98 5.45 18.15
N ILE A 546 -16.90 6.77 18.40
CA ILE A 546 -17.70 7.45 19.43
C ILE A 546 -19.18 7.46 19.04
N SER A 547 -19.50 7.82 17.80
CA SER A 547 -20.89 7.92 17.33
C SER A 547 -21.66 6.60 17.42
N ILE A 548 -21.00 5.46 17.28
CA ILE A 548 -21.64 4.14 17.41
C ILE A 548 -21.45 3.50 18.80
N GLY A 549 -20.75 4.17 19.71
CA GLY A 549 -20.53 3.69 21.09
C GLY A 549 -19.65 2.45 21.20
N LEU A 550 -18.57 2.34 20.40
CA LEU A 550 -17.65 1.20 20.53
C LEU A 550 -17.02 1.14 21.93
N LYS A 551 -16.75 -0.09 22.39
CA LYS A 551 -16.00 -0.32 23.63
C LYS A 551 -14.60 0.32 23.49
N ASN A 552 -14.18 1.07 24.51
CA ASN A 552 -12.91 1.81 24.56
C ASN A 552 -12.78 2.99 23.57
N HIS A 553 -13.89 3.55 23.06
CA HIS A 553 -13.83 4.77 22.22
C HIS A 553 -13.08 5.93 22.90
N ASP A 554 -13.12 6.02 24.23
CA ASP A 554 -12.34 6.99 25.01
C ASP A 554 -10.83 6.87 24.77
N HIS A 555 -10.29 5.66 24.61
CA HIS A 555 -8.87 5.45 24.31
C HIS A 555 -8.48 6.01 22.94
N GLU A 556 -9.36 5.89 21.95
CA GLU A 556 -9.17 6.52 20.62
C GLU A 556 -9.23 8.05 20.68
N THR A 557 -9.92 8.63 21.67
CA THR A 557 -9.89 10.09 21.89
C THR A 557 -8.61 10.56 22.57
N ASP A 558 -8.04 9.75 23.48
CA ASP A 558 -6.83 10.10 24.21
C ASP A 558 -5.54 9.92 23.41
N GLN A 559 -5.49 8.94 22.50
CA GLN A 559 -4.38 8.80 21.53
C GLN A 559 -4.19 10.05 20.64
N LYS A 560 -5.15 10.97 20.61
CA LYS A 560 -5.06 12.26 19.89
C LYS A 560 -4.33 13.34 20.67
N LYS A 561 -4.31 13.25 22.01
CA LYS A 561 -3.75 14.31 22.87
C LYS A 561 -2.22 14.31 22.87
N VAL A 562 -1.59 13.27 22.33
CA VAL A 562 -0.12 13.12 22.30
C VAL A 562 0.44 13.64 20.99
N GLY A 563 0.60 14.97 20.91
CA GLY A 563 1.62 15.72 20.18
C GLY A 563 2.00 15.39 18.72
N LEU A 564 1.26 14.52 18.03
CA LEU A 564 1.55 14.07 16.65
C LEU A 564 0.53 14.56 15.61
N MET A 565 -0.54 15.25 16.05
CA MET A 565 -1.42 16.08 15.21
C MET A 565 -1.05 17.55 15.41
#